data_AF-E4KRG7-F1
#
_entry.id   AF-E4KRG7-F1
#
_cell.length_a   1.000
_cell.length_b   1.000
_cell.length_c   1.000
_cell.angle_alpha   90.00
_cell.angle_beta   90.00
_cell.angle_gamma   90.00
#
_symmetry.space_group_name_H-M   'P 1'
#
loop_
_entity.id
_entity.type
_entity.pdbx_description
1 polymer ?
#
loop_
_entity_poly.entity_id
_entity_poly.type
_entity_poly.pdbx_seq_one_letter_code
_entity_poly.pdbx_strand_id
1 'polypeptide(L)'
;MTSEKMNQGELAPDFNLPDIDGNMYKLSDQKGKKVYIKYWASWCPICLAGLSEIDELSKTSEDYEIVTVVSPGHNGEKNKEDFIKWFKSLNYKNMKVLVDESGKFIEDYGIRSTPTNVIVGSDGVLVKVAPGQLNKETLDQIYKEVQ
;
A
#
# COMPACT_ATOMS: atom_id res chain seq x y z
N MET A 1 -2.51 -32.98 8.74
CA MET A 1 -3.18 -31.74 8.31
C MET A 1 -2.80 -30.68 9.32
N THR A 2 -1.73 -29.93 9.05
CA THR A 2 -1.36 -28.78 9.88
C THR A 2 -2.45 -27.73 9.68
N SER A 3 -3.19 -27.42 10.74
CA SER A 3 -4.07 -26.26 10.77
C SER A 3 -3.18 -25.05 10.55
N GLU A 4 -3.13 -24.51 9.32
CA GLU A 4 -2.48 -23.23 9.07
C GLU A 4 -3.17 -22.20 9.96
N LYS A 5 -2.37 -21.55 10.81
CA LYS A 5 -2.87 -20.53 11.73
C LYS A 5 -3.33 -19.35 10.86
N MET A 6 -4.63 -19.11 10.83
CA MET A 6 -5.24 -17.99 10.12
C MET A 6 -5.23 -16.73 10.98
N ASN A 7 -5.02 -15.57 10.37
CA ASN A 7 -5.31 -14.28 10.99
C ASN A 7 -6.82 -14.14 11.26
N GLN A 8 -7.18 -13.33 12.24
CA GLN A 8 -8.59 -13.02 12.52
C GLN A 8 -9.06 -11.89 11.60
N GLY A 9 -10.25 -12.01 11.02
CA GLY A 9 -10.87 -10.96 10.21
C GLY A 9 -11.52 -11.50 8.94
N GLU A 10 -11.84 -10.59 8.04
CA GLU A 10 -12.34 -10.88 6.69
C GLU A 10 -11.20 -10.79 5.67
N LEU A 11 -11.38 -11.39 4.50
CA LEU A 11 -10.45 -11.22 3.38
C LEU A 11 -10.36 -9.74 3.00
N ALA A 12 -9.16 -9.29 2.68
CA ALA A 12 -8.97 -7.95 2.14
C ALA A 12 -9.76 -7.80 0.82
N PRO A 13 -10.49 -6.67 0.62
CA PRO A 13 -11.09 -6.36 -0.66
C PRO A 13 -10.06 -6.49 -1.79
N ASP A 14 -10.35 -7.35 -2.77
CA ASP A 14 -9.42 -7.57 -3.88
C ASP A 14 -9.44 -6.36 -4.82
N PHE A 15 -8.28 -6.07 -5.41
CA PHE A 15 -8.14 -5.01 -6.40
C PHE A 15 -7.16 -5.45 -7.48
N ASN A 16 -7.33 -4.86 -8.67
CA ASN A 16 -6.44 -5.04 -9.80
C ASN A 16 -6.14 -3.67 -10.41
N LEU A 17 -4.98 -3.11 -10.08
CA LEU A 17 -4.61 -1.74 -10.41
C LEU A 17 -3.31 -1.71 -11.21
N PRO A 18 -3.18 -0.82 -12.20
CA PRO A 18 -1.90 -0.58 -12.86
C PRO A 18 -0.95 0.18 -11.93
N ASP A 19 0.34 -0.12 -12.02
CA ASP A 19 1.39 0.76 -11.51
C ASP A 19 1.63 1.97 -12.44
N ILE A 20 2.50 2.88 -12.02
CA ILE A 20 2.90 4.07 -12.80
C ILE A 20 3.61 3.76 -14.14
N ASP A 21 4.01 2.52 -14.37
CA ASP A 21 4.62 2.02 -15.61
C ASP A 21 3.64 1.16 -16.43
N GLY A 22 2.41 0.96 -15.94
CA GLY A 22 1.34 0.24 -16.60
C GLY A 22 1.29 -1.26 -16.30
N ASN A 23 2.13 -1.78 -15.41
CA ASN A 23 2.07 -3.19 -15.03
C ASN A 23 0.91 -3.42 -14.07
N MET A 24 0.10 -4.45 -14.34
CA MET A 24 -1.03 -4.78 -13.46
C MET A 24 -0.54 -5.45 -12.18
N TYR A 25 -1.06 -4.98 -11.05
CA TYR A 25 -0.90 -5.60 -9.75
C TYR A 25 -2.26 -6.02 -9.22
N LYS A 26 -2.37 -7.30 -8.86
CA LYS A 26 -3.56 -7.87 -8.25
C LYS A 26 -3.24 -8.42 -6.87
N LEU A 27 -4.02 -8.02 -5.86
CA LEU A 27 -3.78 -8.44 -4.48
C LEU A 27 -3.94 -9.95 -4.32
N SER A 28 -4.96 -10.55 -4.95
CA SER A 28 -5.17 -12.00 -4.90
C SER A 28 -4.00 -12.85 -5.37
N ASP A 29 -3.14 -12.28 -6.21
CA ASP A 29 -1.97 -12.98 -6.78
C ASP A 29 -0.79 -12.99 -5.80
N GLN A 30 -0.87 -12.22 -4.70
CA GLN A 30 0.13 -12.19 -3.63
C GLN A 30 -0.21 -13.11 -2.45
N LYS A 31 -1.20 -14.00 -2.58
CA LYS A 31 -1.46 -15.03 -1.57
C LYS A 31 -0.17 -15.80 -1.24
N GLY A 32 0.06 -16.02 0.05
CA GLY A 32 1.30 -16.56 0.59
C GLY A 32 2.35 -15.49 0.94
N LYS A 33 2.11 -14.21 0.65
CA LYS A 33 2.97 -13.09 1.06
C LYS A 33 2.21 -12.11 1.93
N LYS A 34 2.87 -11.62 2.97
CA LYS A 34 2.40 -10.47 3.75
C LYS A 34 2.51 -9.22 2.86
N VAL A 35 1.49 -8.38 2.85
CA VAL A 35 1.47 -7.16 2.02
C VAL A 35 1.17 -5.95 2.89
N TYR A 36 2.04 -4.96 2.83
CA TYR A 36 1.83 -3.63 3.39
C TYR A 36 1.43 -2.67 2.28
N ILE A 37 0.26 -2.06 2.41
CA ILE A 37 -0.24 -1.09 1.45
C ILE A 37 -0.36 0.28 2.12
N LYS A 38 0.37 1.28 1.59
CA LYS A 38 0.27 2.67 2.03
C LYS A 38 -0.56 3.48 1.04
N TYR A 39 -1.71 3.97 1.47
CA TYR A 39 -2.48 4.97 0.72
C TYR A 39 -1.98 6.37 1.04
N TRP A 40 -1.71 7.17 0.02
CA TRP A 40 -1.11 8.50 0.16
C TRP A 40 -1.52 9.46 -0.96
N ALA A 41 -1.09 10.72 -0.87
CA ALA A 41 -1.34 11.73 -1.89
C ALA A 41 -0.12 12.67 -2.07
N SER A 42 0.05 13.21 -3.29
CA SER A 42 1.20 14.08 -3.65
C SER A 42 1.23 15.41 -2.90
N TRP A 43 0.08 15.88 -2.41
CA TRP A 43 -0.05 17.12 -1.65
C TRP A 43 0.10 16.92 -0.13
N CYS A 44 0.19 15.68 0.35
CA CYS A 44 0.21 15.34 1.78
C CYS A 44 1.65 15.42 2.33
N PRO A 45 2.02 16.43 3.14
CA PRO A 45 3.41 16.63 3.56
C PRO A 45 3.95 15.48 4.42
N ILE A 46 3.10 14.93 5.31
CA ILE A 46 3.45 13.78 6.15
C ILE A 46 3.72 12.55 5.28
N CYS A 47 2.96 12.38 4.20
CA CYS A 47 3.16 11.28 3.26
C CYS A 47 4.52 11.38 2.58
N LEU A 48 4.86 12.58 2.07
CA LEU A 48 6.12 12.87 1.38
C LEU A 48 7.34 12.66 2.28
N ALA A 49 7.26 13.08 3.55
CA ALA A 49 8.34 12.90 4.52
C ALA A 49 8.72 11.43 4.73
N GLY A 50 7.78 10.51 4.53
CA GLY A 50 8.01 9.07 4.68
C GLY A 50 8.36 8.32 3.39
N LEU A 51 8.42 8.96 2.21
CA LEU A 51 8.65 8.23 0.95
C LEU A 51 10.06 7.65 0.85
N SER A 52 11.08 8.35 1.37
CA SER A 52 12.45 7.82 1.39
C SER A 52 12.57 6.54 2.20
N GLU A 53 11.86 6.44 3.33
CA GLU A 53 11.82 5.22 4.14
C GLU A 53 11.10 4.09 3.38
N ILE A 54 9.99 4.40 2.69
CA ILE A 54 9.29 3.41 1.85
C ILE A 54 10.18 2.89 0.72
N ASP A 55 10.95 3.75 0.04
CA ASP A 55 11.88 3.32 -1.02
C ASP A 55 12.99 2.40 -0.46
N GLU A 56 13.57 2.75 0.69
CA GLU A 56 14.60 1.92 1.34
C GLU A 56 14.04 0.57 1.81
N LEU A 57 12.85 0.57 2.42
CA LEU A 57 12.20 -0.66 2.86
C LEU A 57 11.78 -1.54 1.69
N SER A 58 11.31 -0.94 0.59
CA SER A 58 10.93 -1.70 -0.62
C SER A 58 12.12 -2.43 -1.24
N LYS A 59 13.34 -1.95 -0.97
CA LYS A 59 14.58 -2.60 -1.39
C LYS A 59 15.05 -3.71 -0.43
N THR A 60 14.79 -3.56 0.87
CA THR A 60 15.44 -4.34 1.93
C THR A 60 14.53 -5.30 2.68
N SER A 61 13.21 -5.13 2.61
CA SER A 61 12.23 -6.00 3.28
C SER A 61 12.17 -7.38 2.62
N GLU A 62 12.37 -8.43 3.41
CA GLU A 62 12.18 -9.83 3.00
C GLU A 62 10.89 -10.44 3.59
N ASP A 63 10.35 -9.83 4.65
CA ASP A 63 9.22 -10.37 5.42
C ASP A 63 7.84 -10.03 4.82
N TYR A 64 7.75 -8.90 4.10
CA TYR A 64 6.52 -8.40 3.50
C TYR A 64 6.81 -7.59 2.24
N GLU A 65 5.90 -7.68 1.27
CA GLU A 65 5.89 -6.80 0.10
C GLU A 65 5.32 -5.44 0.47
N ILE A 66 5.89 -4.37 -0.11
CA ILE A 66 5.42 -3.01 0.09
C ILE A 66 4.84 -2.49 -1.21
N VAL A 67 3.62 -1.97 -1.12
CA VAL A 67 2.90 -1.36 -2.22
C VAL A 67 2.34 -0.03 -1.74
N THR A 68 2.29 0.95 -2.62
CA THR A 68 1.62 2.21 -2.32
C THR A 68 0.53 2.50 -3.34
N VAL A 69 -0.53 3.18 -2.91
CA VAL A 69 -1.68 3.51 -3.76
C VAL A 69 -1.92 5.01 -3.69
N VAL A 70 -2.15 5.60 -4.85
CA VAL A 70 -2.67 6.96 -5.02
C VAL A 70 -3.94 6.91 -5.86
N SER A 71 -4.81 7.91 -5.70
CA SER A 71 -6.04 8.01 -6.50
C SER A 71 -6.11 9.33 -7.27
N PRO A 72 -5.44 9.42 -8.44
CA PRO A 72 -5.46 10.62 -9.27
C PRO A 72 -6.88 11.08 -9.61
N GLY A 73 -7.12 12.39 -9.51
CA GLY A 73 -8.45 13.00 -9.71
C GLY A 73 -9.39 12.95 -8.49
N HIS A 74 -9.00 12.28 -7.40
CA HIS A 74 -9.79 12.19 -6.17
C HIS A 74 -9.14 12.95 -5.02
N ASN A 75 -9.96 13.50 -4.12
CA ASN A 75 -9.51 14.14 -2.88
C ASN A 75 -8.35 15.15 -3.06
N GLY A 76 -8.37 15.92 -4.14
CA GLY A 76 -7.36 16.95 -4.43
C GLY A 76 -6.03 16.42 -5.00
N GLU A 77 -5.91 15.13 -5.30
CA GLU A 77 -4.77 14.58 -6.03
C GLU A 77 -4.70 15.14 -7.45
N LYS A 78 -3.49 15.21 -8.00
CA LYS A 78 -3.22 15.50 -9.41
C LYS A 78 -4.03 14.56 -10.32
N ASN A 79 -4.26 14.96 -11.57
CA ASN A 79 -4.65 13.98 -12.59
C ASN A 79 -3.51 12.98 -12.83
N LYS A 80 -3.81 11.87 -13.51
CA LYS A 80 -2.88 10.75 -13.67
C LYS A 80 -1.59 11.15 -14.37
N GLU A 81 -1.67 11.86 -15.49
CA GLU A 81 -0.51 12.26 -16.29
C GLU A 81 0.43 13.16 -15.48
N ASP A 82 -0.13 14.17 -14.80
CA ASP A 82 0.63 15.09 -13.97
C ASP A 82 1.20 14.40 -12.74
N PHE A 83 0.46 13.46 -12.13
CA PHE A 83 0.96 12.65 -11.02
C PHE A 83 2.17 11.84 -11.44
N ILE A 84 2.07 11.06 -12.53
CA ILE A 84 3.16 10.18 -12.99
C ILE A 84 4.39 11.01 -13.34
N LYS A 85 4.22 12.12 -14.07
CA LYS A 85 5.31 13.03 -14.42
C LYS A 85 5.99 13.60 -13.17
N TRP A 86 5.19 14.08 -12.22
CA TRP A 86 5.71 14.61 -10.96
C TRP A 86 6.43 13.53 -10.14
N PHE A 87 5.83 12.36 -9.96
CA PHE A 87 6.41 11.28 -9.17
C PHE A 87 7.74 10.79 -9.76
N LYS A 88 7.82 10.61 -11.09
CA LYS A 88 9.07 10.22 -11.76
C LYS A 88 10.20 11.24 -11.54
N SER A 89 9.88 12.52 -11.34
CA SER A 89 10.89 13.54 -11.02
C SER A 89 11.52 13.39 -9.63
N LEU A 90 10.86 12.68 -8.70
CA LEU A 90 11.38 12.41 -7.35
C LEU A 90 12.47 11.34 -7.32
N ASN A 91 12.65 10.59 -8.42
CA ASN A 91 13.72 9.61 -8.60
C ASN A 91 13.76 8.43 -7.60
N TYR A 92 12.66 8.09 -6.94
CA TYR A 92 12.53 6.82 -6.22
C TYR A 92 12.65 5.63 -7.19
N LYS A 93 13.32 4.57 -6.77
CA LYS A 93 13.73 3.44 -7.65
C LYS A 93 13.11 2.11 -7.28
N ASN A 94 12.68 1.97 -6.03
CA ASN A 94 12.24 0.70 -5.46
C ASN A 94 10.74 0.74 -5.12
N MET A 95 10.13 1.93 -5.07
CA MET A 95 8.72 2.09 -4.74
C MET A 95 7.80 1.53 -5.82
N LYS A 96 6.89 0.62 -5.42
CA LYS A 96 5.73 0.25 -6.22
C LYS A 96 4.58 1.23 -5.95
N VAL A 97 4.20 2.00 -6.97
CA VAL A 97 3.12 2.99 -6.88
C VAL A 97 1.99 2.60 -7.82
N LEU A 98 0.86 2.21 -7.24
CA LEU A 98 -0.36 1.87 -7.96
C LEU A 98 -1.25 3.09 -8.12
N VAL A 99 -1.96 3.12 -9.25
CA VAL A 99 -2.80 4.24 -9.67
C VAL A 99 -4.26 3.78 -9.71
N ASP A 100 -5.05 4.27 -8.76
CA ASP A 100 -6.50 4.05 -8.71
C ASP A 100 -7.27 5.29 -9.17
N GLU A 101 -7.46 5.43 -10.49
CA GLU A 101 -8.27 6.51 -11.07
C GLU A 101 -9.76 6.40 -10.73
N SER A 102 -10.22 5.22 -10.31
CA SER A 102 -11.63 5.01 -9.99
C SER A 102 -12.01 5.55 -8.61
N GLY A 103 -11.03 5.67 -7.70
CA GLY A 103 -11.25 6.00 -6.29
C GLY A 103 -11.82 4.84 -5.48
N LYS A 104 -12.09 3.68 -6.10
CA LYS A 104 -12.68 2.51 -5.45
C LYS A 104 -11.84 1.96 -4.31
N PHE A 105 -10.51 2.11 -4.37
CA PHE A 105 -9.63 1.70 -3.27
C PHE A 105 -9.94 2.47 -1.98
N ILE A 106 -10.28 3.76 -2.10
CA ILE A 106 -10.67 4.60 -0.95
C ILE A 106 -11.96 4.05 -0.33
N GLU A 107 -12.94 3.74 -1.17
CA GLU A 107 -14.26 3.24 -0.74
C GLU A 107 -14.14 1.86 -0.08
N ASP A 108 -13.49 0.91 -0.77
CA ASP A 108 -13.40 -0.49 -0.34
C ASP A 108 -12.66 -0.65 0.99
N TYR A 109 -11.64 0.17 1.23
CA TYR A 109 -10.88 0.17 2.49
C TYR A 109 -11.37 1.21 3.50
N GLY A 110 -12.46 1.93 3.21
CA GLY A 110 -13.05 2.91 4.12
C GLY A 110 -12.11 4.06 4.51
N ILE A 111 -11.25 4.49 3.58
CA ILE A 111 -10.19 5.46 3.83
C ILE A 111 -10.77 6.86 3.96
N ARG A 112 -10.40 7.56 5.05
CA ARG A 112 -10.90 8.92 5.36
C ARG A 112 -9.81 9.99 5.39
N SER A 113 -8.55 9.59 5.41
CA SER A 113 -7.42 10.51 5.47
C SER A 113 -6.15 9.87 4.89
N THR A 114 -5.20 10.72 4.51
CA THR A 114 -3.85 10.31 4.08
C THR A 114 -2.80 10.78 5.11
N PRO A 115 -1.76 9.99 5.38
CA PRO A 115 -1.59 8.60 4.93
C PRO A 115 -2.52 7.64 5.69
N THR A 116 -2.87 6.53 5.06
CA THR A 116 -3.55 5.38 5.70
C THR A 116 -2.82 4.09 5.33
N ASN A 117 -2.69 3.20 6.31
CA ASN A 117 -1.96 1.95 6.21
C ASN A 117 -2.95 0.79 6.20
N VAL A 118 -2.77 -0.11 5.25
CA VAL A 118 -3.55 -1.34 5.12
C VAL A 118 -2.57 -2.51 5.27
N ILE A 119 -2.85 -3.38 6.24
CA ILE A 119 -2.01 -4.53 6.61
C ILE A 119 -2.74 -5.80 6.19
N VAL A 120 -2.16 -6.55 5.27
CA VAL A 120 -2.71 -7.82 4.76
C VAL A 120 -1.77 -8.96 5.13
N GLY A 121 -2.33 -10.03 5.69
CA GLY A 121 -1.60 -11.26 6.00
C GLY A 121 -1.29 -12.12 4.78
N SER A 122 -0.41 -13.10 4.93
CA SER A 122 -0.10 -14.07 3.86
C SER A 122 -1.28 -14.95 3.48
N ASP A 123 -2.24 -15.11 4.38
CA ASP A 123 -3.54 -15.75 4.15
C ASP A 123 -4.54 -14.86 3.38
N GLY A 124 -4.18 -13.62 3.09
CA GLY A 124 -5.03 -12.64 2.40
C GLY A 124 -6.05 -11.94 3.30
N VAL A 125 -6.00 -12.16 4.63
CA VAL A 125 -6.89 -11.50 5.58
C VAL A 125 -6.48 -10.04 5.79
N LEU A 126 -7.47 -9.15 5.85
CA LEU A 126 -7.28 -7.76 6.24
C LEU A 126 -7.11 -7.67 7.75
N VAL A 127 -5.87 -7.53 8.18
CA VAL A 127 -5.53 -7.47 9.61
C VAL A 127 -5.85 -6.08 10.17
N LYS A 128 -5.52 -5.02 9.43
CA LYS A 128 -5.67 -3.65 9.93
C LYS A 128 -5.79 -2.61 8.82
N VAL A 129 -6.64 -1.61 9.06
CA VAL A 129 -6.63 -0.32 8.36
C VAL A 129 -6.46 0.77 9.40
N ALA A 130 -5.41 1.60 9.28
CA ALA A 130 -5.13 2.62 10.28
C ALA A 130 -4.55 3.91 9.66
N PRO A 131 -5.11 5.09 9.98
CA PRO A 131 -4.56 6.36 9.54
C PRO A 131 -3.25 6.70 10.26
N GLY A 132 -2.45 7.57 9.64
CA GLY A 132 -1.19 8.08 10.19
C GLY A 132 0.05 7.47 9.53
N GLN A 133 1.22 7.98 9.89
CA GLN A 133 2.49 7.45 9.38
C GLN A 133 2.92 6.24 10.22
N LEU A 134 3.37 5.18 9.56
CA LEU A 134 4.06 4.06 10.20
C LEU A 134 5.55 4.09 9.85
N ASN A 135 6.37 3.69 10.83
CA ASN A 135 7.80 3.49 10.66
C ASN A 135 8.13 1.99 10.60
N LYS A 136 9.35 1.66 10.19
CA LYS A 136 9.86 0.28 10.12
C LYS A 136 9.63 -0.52 11.40
N GLU A 137 10.00 0.03 12.56
CA GLU A 137 9.91 -0.70 13.84
C GLU A 137 8.47 -1.14 14.13
N THR A 138 7.49 -0.26 13.89
CA THR A 138 6.08 -0.58 14.10
C THR A 138 5.59 -1.62 13.09
N LEU A 139 6.00 -1.52 11.82
CA LEU A 139 5.66 -2.52 10.80
C LEU A 139 6.21 -3.90 11.16
N ASP A 140 7.47 -3.98 11.58
CA ASP A 140 8.12 -5.23 11.98
C ASP A 140 7.43 -5.84 13.21
N GLN A 141 6.97 -5.03 14.16
CA GLN A 141 6.18 -5.50 15.30
C GLN A 141 4.82 -6.07 14.87
N ILE A 142 4.10 -5.37 13.98
CA ILE A 142 2.83 -5.85 13.43
C ILE A 142 3.03 -7.20 12.73
N TYR A 143 4.03 -7.30 11.86
CA TYR A 143 4.25 -8.51 11.06
C TYR A 143 4.86 -9.70 11.81
N LYS A 144 5.31 -9.52 13.06
CA LYS A 144 5.61 -10.64 13.98
C LYS A 144 4.34 -11.36 14.43
N GLU A 145 3.22 -10.65 14.50
CA GLU A 145 1.94 -11.20 14.97
C GLU A 145 1.04 -11.67 13.81
N VAL A 146 1.22 -11.06 12.63
CA VAL A 146 0.52 -11.43 11.40
C VAL A 146 1.13 -12.67 10.76
N GLN A 147 0.28 -13.62 10.38
CA GLN A 147 0.66 -14.78 9.55
C GLN A 147 0.72 -14.37 8.09
#